data_AF-A0A1N7IU31-F1
#
_entry.id   AF-A0A1N7IU31-F1
#
_cell.length_a   1.000
_cell.length_b   1.000
_cell.length_c   1.000
_cell.angle_alpha   90.00
_cell.angle_beta   90.00
_cell.angle_gamma   90.00
#
_symmetry.space_group_name_H-M   'P 1'
#
loop_
_entity.id
_entity.type
_entity.pdbx_description
1 polymer ?
#
loop_
_entity_poly.entity_id
_entity_poly.type
_entity_poly.pdbx_seq_one_letter_code
_entity_poly.pdbx_strand_id
1 'polypeptide(L)'
;MEDDAGEITRIERQKSGLPRYNIHIDGTYRFSVHEDVLVRLALSKGMRVDGEEIRRILAEEEQNKVRQSAFRYLGYRPRTVREVELHLTAKGYEPDPIRQVIIEMKNQGFLDDRRFAEAWVEERRGRKGYGALALKRELERKGISPGIAEDVLSRVDDEEERKLARETAEKRYRRLVGEPWPKVERRLGQYLLRRGFEPPLVYGLLQEFRMRHREEGG
;
A
#
# COMPACT_ATOMS: atom_id res chain seq x y z
N MET A 1 1.07 -9.27 44.40
CA MET A 1 0.51 -8.93 43.06
C MET A 1 -0.51 -10.01 42.70
N GLU A 2 -1.54 -10.17 43.54
CA GLU A 2 -2.52 -11.27 43.53
C GLU A 2 -3.95 -10.73 43.30
N ASP A 3 -4.07 -9.41 43.08
CA ASP A 3 -5.33 -8.62 43.16
C ASP A 3 -6.12 -8.50 41.85
N ASP A 4 -5.65 -9.13 40.76
CA ASP A 4 -6.35 -9.10 39.47
C ASP A 4 -7.05 -10.43 39.16
N ALA A 5 -6.90 -11.45 39.99
CA ALA A 5 -7.62 -12.71 39.80
C ALA A 5 -9.08 -12.60 40.26
N GLY A 6 -10.00 -13.21 39.51
CA GLY A 6 -11.42 -13.19 39.84
C GLY A 6 -12.28 -14.00 38.86
N GLU A 7 -13.59 -13.96 39.05
CA GLU A 7 -14.55 -14.59 38.16
C GLU A 7 -15.24 -13.56 37.27
N ILE A 8 -15.38 -13.84 35.98
CA ILE A 8 -16.22 -13.03 35.08
C ILE A 8 -17.69 -13.20 35.52
N THR A 9 -18.21 -12.23 36.27
CA THR A 9 -19.58 -12.29 36.79
C THR A 9 -20.61 -11.71 35.81
N ARG A 10 -20.19 -10.86 34.87
CA ARG A 10 -21.08 -10.25 33.89
C ARG A 10 -20.39 -9.87 32.58
N ILE A 11 -21.09 -10.06 31.47
CA ILE A 11 -20.71 -9.61 30.13
C ILE A 11 -21.91 -8.85 29.54
N GLU A 12 -21.76 -7.55 29.30
CA GLU A 12 -22.86 -6.68 28.82
C GLU A 12 -22.52 -6.06 27.46
N ARG A 13 -23.40 -6.18 26.47
CA ARG A 13 -23.21 -5.51 25.19
C ARG A 13 -23.33 -3.99 25.36
N GLN A 14 -22.39 -3.25 24.78
CA GLN A 14 -22.45 -1.79 24.77
C GLN A 14 -23.60 -1.28 23.90
N LYS A 15 -24.22 -0.17 24.30
CA LYS A 15 -25.39 0.42 23.60
C LYS A 15 -25.05 0.99 22.22
N SER A 16 -23.77 1.27 21.92
CA SER A 16 -23.35 1.75 20.60
C SER A 16 -23.48 0.63 19.56
N GLY A 17 -23.77 0.97 18.30
CA GLY A 17 -23.88 -0.01 17.21
C GLY A 17 -22.60 -0.82 16.90
N LEU A 18 -21.47 -0.54 17.58
CA LEU A 18 -20.26 -1.35 17.51
C LEU A 18 -20.43 -2.62 18.36
N PRO A 19 -20.03 -3.81 17.88
CA PRO A 19 -20.17 -5.07 18.60
C PRO A 19 -19.09 -5.18 19.70
N ARG A 20 -19.28 -4.45 20.80
CA ARG A 20 -18.39 -4.41 21.96
C ARG A 20 -19.11 -4.82 23.23
N TYR A 21 -18.37 -5.39 24.17
CA TYR A 21 -18.87 -5.95 25.41
C TYR A 21 -18.05 -5.47 26.61
N ASN A 22 -18.74 -5.02 27.66
CA ASN A 22 -18.17 -4.71 28.96
C ASN A 22 -17.98 -6.00 29.75
N ILE A 23 -16.79 -6.20 30.32
CA ILE A 23 -16.45 -7.35 31.14
C ILE A 23 -16.37 -6.91 32.61
N HIS A 24 -17.16 -7.58 33.46
CA HIS A 24 -17.15 -7.38 34.90
C HIS A 24 -16.53 -8.60 35.58
N ILE A 25 -15.55 -8.36 36.45
CA ILE A 25 -14.87 -9.38 37.26
C ILE A 25 -15.22 -9.09 38.72
N ASP A 26 -15.73 -10.09 39.43
CA ASP A 26 -16.20 -10.00 40.81
C ASP A 26 -17.17 -8.83 41.05
N GLY A 27 -18.02 -8.56 40.05
CA GLY A 27 -19.05 -7.52 40.08
C GLY A 27 -18.57 -6.13 39.67
N THR A 28 -17.26 -5.93 39.52
CA THR A 28 -16.67 -4.64 39.14
C THR A 28 -16.32 -4.62 37.67
N TYR A 29 -16.67 -3.53 36.97
CA TYR A 29 -16.22 -3.32 35.59
C TYR A 29 -14.70 -3.26 35.55
N ARG A 30 -14.08 -4.05 34.65
CA ARG A 30 -12.61 -4.04 34.48
C ARG A 30 -12.19 -3.46 33.12
N PHE A 31 -12.76 -3.96 32.04
CA PHE A 31 -12.41 -3.54 30.67
C PHE A 31 -13.52 -3.88 29.68
N SER A 32 -13.33 -3.47 28.42
CA SER A 32 -14.25 -3.77 27.33
C SER A 32 -13.52 -4.40 26.16
N VAL A 33 -14.11 -5.42 25.54
CA VAL A 33 -13.55 -6.13 24.39
C VAL A 33 -14.49 -6.09 23.19
N HIS A 34 -13.94 -6.25 22.00
CA HIS A 34 -14.71 -6.49 20.78
C HIS A 34 -15.30 -7.92 20.76
N GLU A 35 -16.40 -8.11 20.04
CA GLU A 35 -17.06 -9.42 19.87
C GLU A 35 -16.09 -10.50 19.36
N ASP A 36 -15.28 -10.21 18.34
CA ASP A 36 -14.24 -11.13 17.86
C ASP A 36 -13.31 -11.64 18.96
N VAL A 37 -12.96 -10.78 19.94
CA VAL A 37 -12.06 -11.14 21.05
C VAL A 37 -12.80 -11.99 22.06
N LEU A 38 -14.04 -11.61 22.37
CA LEU A 38 -14.95 -12.39 23.22
C LEU A 38 -15.08 -13.83 22.69
N VAL A 39 -15.34 -13.98 21.39
CA VAL A 39 -15.49 -15.27 20.72
C VAL A 39 -14.17 -16.04 20.67
N ARG A 40 -13.08 -15.38 20.25
CA ARG A 40 -11.77 -16.01 20.06
C ARG A 40 -11.16 -16.55 21.34
N LEU A 41 -11.34 -15.83 22.44
CA LEU A 41 -10.87 -16.26 23.77
C LEU A 41 -11.95 -17.04 24.54
N ALA A 42 -13.10 -17.28 23.92
CA ALA A 42 -14.24 -17.97 24.51
C ALA A 42 -14.62 -17.43 25.90
N LEU A 43 -14.57 -16.11 26.11
CA LEU A 43 -14.86 -15.54 27.42
C LEU A 43 -16.35 -15.73 27.72
N SER A 44 -16.64 -16.29 28.88
CA SER A 44 -18.00 -16.55 29.33
C SER A 44 -18.17 -16.16 30.79
N LYS A 45 -19.41 -15.88 31.18
CA LYS A 45 -19.75 -15.75 32.60
C LYS A 45 -19.37 -17.04 33.34
N GLY A 46 -18.81 -16.92 34.54
CA GLY A 46 -18.31 -18.04 35.34
C GLY A 46 -16.86 -18.43 35.05
N MET A 47 -16.24 -17.86 34.01
CA MET A 47 -14.82 -18.09 33.72
C MET A 47 -13.97 -17.41 34.80
N ARG A 48 -13.04 -18.16 35.40
CA ARG A 48 -11.99 -17.60 36.24
C ARG A 48 -10.88 -17.06 35.37
N VAL A 49 -10.38 -15.88 35.72
CA VAL A 49 -9.27 -15.23 35.06
C VAL A 49 -8.30 -14.70 36.11
N ASP A 50 -7.01 -14.90 35.88
CA ASP A 50 -5.94 -14.32 36.67
C ASP A 50 -5.33 -13.08 35.98
N GLY A 51 -4.29 -12.51 36.60
CA GLY A 51 -3.61 -11.34 36.04
C GLY A 51 -2.90 -11.61 34.70
N GLU A 52 -2.43 -12.83 34.44
CA GLU A 52 -1.84 -13.19 33.15
C GLU A 52 -2.92 -13.30 32.06
N GLU A 53 -4.04 -13.90 32.39
CA GLU A 53 -5.19 -14.03 31.49
C GLU A 53 -5.80 -12.68 31.16
N ILE A 54 -5.93 -11.77 32.13
CA ILE A 54 -6.36 -10.39 31.87
C ILE A 54 -5.37 -9.68 30.94
N ARG A 55 -4.05 -9.79 31.18
CA ARG A 55 -3.04 -9.21 30.29
C ARG A 55 -3.15 -9.78 28.87
N ARG A 56 -3.38 -11.08 28.73
CA ARG A 56 -3.59 -11.74 27.43
C ARG A 56 -4.86 -11.23 26.74
N ILE A 57 -5.96 -11.07 27.46
CA ILE A 57 -7.22 -10.53 26.91
C ILE A 57 -7.02 -9.10 26.40
N LEU A 58 -6.37 -8.26 27.19
CA LEU A 58 -6.09 -6.87 26.81
C LEU A 58 -5.14 -6.79 25.61
N ALA A 59 -4.13 -7.65 25.53
CA ALA A 59 -3.23 -7.73 24.39
C ALA A 59 -3.97 -8.16 23.11
N GLU A 60 -4.86 -9.16 23.20
CA GLU A 60 -5.68 -9.61 22.08
C GLU A 60 -6.65 -8.51 21.60
N GLU A 61 -7.25 -7.76 22.54
CA GLU A 61 -8.09 -6.61 22.22
C GLU A 61 -7.30 -5.52 21.49
N GLU A 62 -6.08 -5.22 21.91
CA GLU A 62 -5.24 -4.24 21.22
C GLU A 62 -4.86 -4.72 19.81
N GLN A 63 -4.44 -5.97 19.68
CA GLN A 63 -4.17 -6.61 18.39
C GLN A 63 -5.40 -6.52 17.46
N ASN A 64 -6.60 -6.74 18.00
CA ASN A 64 -7.84 -6.68 17.24
C ASN A 64 -8.18 -5.26 16.75
N LYS A 65 -7.91 -4.21 17.54
CA LYS A 65 -8.07 -2.82 17.08
C LYS A 65 -7.15 -2.52 15.89
N VAL A 66 -5.90 -2.95 15.97
CA VAL A 66 -4.91 -2.79 14.88
C VAL A 66 -5.38 -3.53 13.64
N ARG A 67 -5.83 -4.78 13.78
CA ARG A 67 -6.38 -5.62 12.70
C ARG A 67 -7.55 -4.95 11.99
N GLN A 68 -8.54 -4.46 12.75
CA GLN A 68 -9.69 -3.77 12.18
C GLN A 68 -9.31 -2.45 11.48
N SER A 69 -8.35 -1.72 12.05
CA SER A 69 -7.83 -0.51 11.42
C SER A 69 -7.15 -0.81 10.08
N ALA A 70 -6.34 -1.88 10.03
CA ALA A 70 -5.69 -2.34 8.80
C ALA A 70 -6.72 -2.78 7.75
N PHE A 71 -7.70 -3.61 8.12
CA PHE A 71 -8.76 -4.06 7.22
C PHE A 71 -9.55 -2.90 6.61
N ARG A 72 -9.95 -1.92 7.43
CA ARG A 72 -10.63 -0.72 6.93
C ARG A 72 -9.75 0.02 5.92
N TYR A 73 -8.46 0.18 6.22
CA TYR A 73 -7.54 0.90 5.33
C TYR A 73 -7.30 0.19 3.99
N LEU A 74 -7.23 -1.15 4.01
CA LEU A 74 -7.10 -2.01 2.83
C LEU A 74 -8.40 -2.05 1.99
N GLY A 75 -9.57 -1.93 2.63
CA GLY A 75 -10.87 -1.96 1.95
C GLY A 75 -11.09 -0.82 0.94
N TYR A 76 -10.36 0.29 1.03
CA TYR A 76 -10.50 1.42 0.11
C TYR A 76 -9.77 1.21 -1.24
N ARG A 77 -8.57 0.64 -1.21
CA ARG A 77 -7.74 0.33 -2.38
C ARG A 77 -6.59 -0.58 -1.98
N PRO A 78 -5.94 -1.28 -2.94
CA PRO A 78 -4.69 -1.97 -2.69
C PRO A 78 -3.63 -1.05 -2.05
N ARG A 79 -2.89 -1.59 -1.08
CA ARG A 79 -1.82 -0.91 -0.35
C ARG A 79 -0.56 -1.77 -0.33
N THR A 80 0.59 -1.13 -0.21
CA THR A 80 1.84 -1.82 0.12
C THR A 80 1.93 -2.07 1.62
N VAL A 81 2.79 -3.00 2.03
CA VAL A 81 3.11 -3.25 3.44
C VAL A 81 3.55 -1.96 4.13
N ARG A 82 4.43 -1.19 3.48
CA ARG A 82 4.92 0.09 4.00
C ARG A 82 3.80 1.12 4.19
N GLU A 83 2.85 1.20 3.25
CA GLU A 83 1.70 2.10 3.38
C GLU A 83 0.82 1.72 4.59
N VAL A 84 0.64 0.43 4.88
CA VAL A 84 -0.14 -0.04 6.03
C VAL A 84 0.60 0.22 7.34
N GLU A 85 1.89 -0.08 7.40
CA GLU A 85 2.73 0.18 8.57
C GLU A 85 2.67 1.67 8.96
N LEU A 86 2.94 2.57 8.01
CA LEU A 86 2.88 4.01 8.23
C LEU A 86 1.49 4.47 8.68
N HIS A 87 0.43 3.90 8.12
CA HIS A 87 -0.95 4.22 8.52
C HIS A 87 -1.23 3.86 9.97
N LEU A 88 -0.80 2.67 10.41
CA LEU A 88 -1.03 2.19 11.76
C LEU A 88 -0.16 2.94 12.78
N THR A 89 1.11 3.20 12.45
CA THR A 89 1.99 4.01 13.29
C THR A 89 1.44 5.43 13.45
N ALA A 90 0.93 6.05 12.38
CA ALA A 90 0.33 7.39 12.44
C ALA A 90 -0.94 7.45 13.31
N LYS A 91 -1.59 6.30 13.56
CA LYS A 91 -2.72 6.18 14.49
C LYS A 91 -2.30 5.97 15.95
N GLY A 92 -1.00 5.86 16.23
CA GLY A 92 -0.47 5.67 17.58
C GLY A 92 -0.47 4.21 18.05
N TYR A 93 -0.60 3.24 17.15
CA TYR A 93 -0.46 1.83 17.52
C TYR A 93 1.01 1.46 17.75
N GLU A 94 1.24 0.60 18.74
CA GLU A 94 2.57 0.12 19.09
C GLU A 94 3.20 -0.76 17.99
N PRO A 95 4.54 -0.80 17.87
CA PRO A 95 5.21 -1.54 16.81
C PRO A 95 4.90 -3.04 16.79
N ASP A 96 4.75 -3.67 17.95
CA ASP A 96 4.61 -5.13 18.08
C ASP A 96 3.28 -5.64 17.50
N PRO A 97 2.11 -5.10 17.92
CA PRO A 97 0.83 -5.38 17.27
C PRO A 97 0.81 -5.09 15.77
N ILE A 98 1.47 -4.01 15.32
CA ILE A 98 1.56 -3.68 13.88
C ILE A 98 2.27 -4.80 13.13
N ARG A 99 3.44 -5.25 13.60
CA ARG A 99 4.20 -6.32 12.96
C ARG A 99 3.40 -7.62 12.87
N GLN A 100 2.72 -7.99 13.95
CA GLN A 100 1.90 -9.21 14.00
C GLN A 100 0.73 -9.14 12.99
N VAL A 101 0.01 -8.02 12.93
CA VAL A 101 -1.09 -7.82 11.98
C VAL A 101 -0.57 -7.81 10.54
N ILE A 102 0.58 -7.19 10.25
CA ILE A 102 1.17 -7.22 8.90
C ILE A 102 1.48 -8.67 8.47
N ILE A 103 2.07 -9.48 9.36
CA ILE A 103 2.35 -10.89 9.07
C ILE A 103 1.06 -11.65 8.79
N GLU A 104 0.03 -11.47 9.63
CA GLU A 104 -1.28 -12.07 9.46
C GLU A 104 -1.91 -11.71 8.09
N MET A 105 -1.91 -10.42 7.74
CA MET A 105 -2.47 -9.93 6.47
C MET A 105 -1.71 -10.46 5.25
N LYS A 106 -0.39 -10.63 5.36
CA LYS A 106 0.41 -11.26 4.30
C LYS A 106 0.07 -12.73 4.13
N ASN A 107 -0.02 -13.48 5.23
CA ASN A 107 -0.37 -14.90 5.21
C ASN A 107 -1.78 -15.16 4.65
N GLN A 108 -2.71 -14.26 4.92
CA GLN A 108 -4.08 -14.31 4.39
C GLN A 108 -4.19 -13.75 2.95
N GLY A 109 -3.10 -13.26 2.36
CA GLY A 109 -3.07 -12.73 0.98
C GLY A 109 -3.69 -11.34 0.80
N PHE A 110 -4.00 -10.63 1.89
CA PHE A 110 -4.49 -9.24 1.85
C PHE A 110 -3.36 -8.24 1.54
N LEU A 111 -2.12 -8.59 1.91
CA LEU A 111 -0.93 -7.81 1.62
C LEU A 111 0.06 -8.61 0.78
N ASP A 112 0.37 -8.10 -0.41
CA ASP A 112 1.36 -8.67 -1.31
C ASP A 112 2.01 -7.54 -2.13
N ASP A 113 3.24 -7.19 -1.75
CA ASP A 113 4.01 -6.12 -2.39
C ASP A 113 4.41 -6.47 -3.82
N ARG A 114 4.63 -7.75 -4.13
CA ARG A 114 4.95 -8.19 -5.49
C ARG A 114 3.74 -8.04 -6.40
N ARG A 115 2.59 -8.57 -5.98
CA ARG A 115 1.33 -8.41 -6.70
C ARG A 115 0.94 -6.94 -6.85
N PHE A 116 1.17 -6.13 -5.83
CA PHE A 116 0.97 -4.67 -5.92
C PHE A 116 1.88 -4.05 -6.99
N ALA A 117 3.17 -4.39 -6.99
CA ALA A 117 4.13 -3.84 -7.94
C ALA A 117 3.81 -4.21 -9.39
N GLU A 118 3.45 -5.47 -9.65
CA GLU A 118 3.03 -5.95 -10.97
C GLU A 118 1.80 -5.19 -11.49
N ALA A 119 0.75 -5.08 -10.67
CA ALA A 119 -0.45 -4.33 -11.03
C ALA A 119 -0.17 -2.83 -11.24
N TRP A 120 0.74 -2.26 -10.44
CA TRP A 120 1.14 -0.86 -10.57
C TRP A 120 1.88 -0.59 -11.88
N VAL A 121 2.85 -1.44 -12.23
CA VAL A 121 3.59 -1.35 -13.49
C VAL A 121 2.64 -1.47 -14.67
N GLU A 122 1.76 -2.46 -14.67
CA GLU A 122 0.79 -2.68 -15.74
C GLU A 122 -0.12 -1.46 -15.95
N GLU A 123 -0.73 -0.94 -14.89
CA GLU A 123 -1.61 0.25 -14.97
C GLU A 123 -0.84 1.46 -15.54
N ARG A 124 0.37 1.70 -15.05
CA ARG A 124 1.15 2.90 -15.40
C ARG A 124 1.74 2.85 -16.80
N ARG A 125 2.19 1.68 -17.25
CA ARG A 125 2.64 1.48 -18.63
C ARG A 125 1.47 1.57 -19.59
N GLY A 126 0.50 0.66 -19.45
CA GLY A 126 -0.59 0.49 -20.41
C GLY A 126 -1.51 1.69 -20.53
N ARG A 127 -1.84 2.35 -19.41
CA ARG A 127 -2.78 3.50 -19.43
C ARG A 127 -2.10 4.85 -19.50
N LYS A 128 -0.92 4.98 -18.88
CA LYS A 128 -0.33 6.31 -18.66
C LYS A 128 0.94 6.55 -19.46
N GLY A 129 1.62 5.56 -20.03
CA GLY A 129 2.85 5.74 -20.81
C GLY A 129 4.02 6.18 -19.95
N TYR A 130 4.30 5.41 -18.90
CA TYR A 130 5.47 5.59 -18.03
C TYR A 130 6.51 4.52 -18.37
N GLY A 131 7.77 4.94 -18.46
CA GLY A 131 8.93 4.07 -18.68
C GLY A 131 9.52 3.54 -17.37
N ALA A 132 10.40 2.56 -17.50
CA ALA A 132 10.92 1.75 -16.39
C ALA A 132 11.55 2.58 -15.26
N LEU A 133 12.29 3.65 -15.58
CA LEU A 133 12.99 4.47 -14.58
C LEU A 133 12.02 5.24 -13.67
N ALA A 134 10.89 5.73 -14.21
CA ALA A 134 9.88 6.40 -13.40
C ALA A 134 9.12 5.40 -12.53
N LEU A 135 8.87 4.20 -13.05
CA LEU A 135 8.20 3.13 -12.32
C LEU A 135 9.05 2.66 -11.14
N LYS A 136 10.37 2.45 -11.34
CA LYS A 136 11.30 2.13 -10.25
C LYS A 136 11.17 3.13 -9.10
N ARG A 137 11.27 4.43 -9.41
CA ARG A 137 11.13 5.52 -8.42
C ARG A 137 9.75 5.61 -7.79
N GLU A 138 8.69 5.24 -8.51
CA GLU A 138 7.33 5.17 -7.94
C GLU A 138 7.20 4.02 -6.95
N LEU A 139 7.69 2.83 -7.30
CA LEU A 139 7.68 1.64 -6.45
C LEU A 139 8.52 1.85 -5.18
N GLU A 140 9.71 2.44 -5.31
CA GLU A 140 10.56 2.80 -4.16
C GLU A 140 9.84 3.78 -3.21
N ARG A 141 9.19 4.82 -3.75
CA ARG A 141 8.38 5.76 -2.95
C ARG A 141 7.16 5.09 -2.30
N LYS A 142 6.66 4.00 -2.89
CA LYS A 142 5.61 3.15 -2.31
C LYS A 142 6.15 2.18 -1.24
N GLY A 143 7.46 2.16 -1.02
CA GLY A 143 8.11 1.28 -0.05
C GLY A 143 8.26 -0.16 -0.54
N ILE A 144 8.18 -0.39 -1.85
CA ILE A 144 8.50 -1.70 -2.44
C ILE A 144 10.01 -1.90 -2.38
N SER A 145 10.44 -3.09 -1.99
CA SER A 145 11.86 -3.40 -1.88
C SER A 145 12.55 -3.33 -3.25
N PRO A 146 13.84 -2.93 -3.31
CA PRO A 146 14.58 -2.87 -4.57
C PRO A 146 14.54 -4.19 -5.35
N GLY A 147 14.66 -5.32 -4.67
CA GLY A 147 14.62 -6.64 -5.33
C GLY A 147 13.26 -6.97 -5.98
N ILE A 148 12.14 -6.59 -5.36
CA ILE A 148 10.82 -6.77 -5.99
C ILE A 148 10.68 -5.80 -7.17
N ALA A 149 11.07 -4.54 -6.99
CA ALA A 149 10.97 -3.54 -8.05
C ALA A 149 11.81 -3.94 -9.28
N GLU A 150 13.03 -4.43 -9.06
CA GLU A 150 13.93 -4.87 -10.12
C GLU A 150 13.41 -6.12 -10.83
N ASP A 151 12.93 -7.13 -10.11
CA ASP A 151 12.38 -8.34 -10.71
C ASP A 151 11.08 -8.09 -11.50
N VAL A 152 10.23 -7.17 -11.05
CA VAL A 152 9.02 -6.81 -11.80
C VAL A 152 9.37 -6.02 -13.05
N LEU A 153 10.34 -5.12 -12.97
CA LEU A 153 10.74 -4.27 -14.10
C LEU A 153 11.65 -5.00 -15.11
N SER A 154 12.40 -6.02 -14.70
CA SER A 154 13.24 -6.82 -15.61
C SER A 154 12.44 -7.65 -16.61
N ARG A 155 11.15 -7.86 -16.34
CA ARG A 155 10.20 -8.52 -17.26
C ARG A 155 9.69 -7.61 -18.36
N VAL A 156 10.01 -6.32 -18.29
CA VAL A 156 9.68 -5.37 -19.36
C VAL A 156 10.62 -5.60 -20.52
N ASP A 157 10.06 -5.91 -21.68
CA ASP A 157 10.82 -6.08 -22.91
C ASP A 157 11.31 -4.73 -23.46
N ASP A 158 12.55 -4.71 -23.95
CA ASP A 158 13.20 -3.51 -24.49
C ASP A 158 12.48 -2.96 -25.73
N GLU A 159 11.93 -3.83 -26.58
CA GLU A 159 11.19 -3.41 -27.77
C GLU A 159 9.83 -2.83 -27.38
N GLU A 160 9.16 -3.40 -26.37
CA GLU A 160 7.95 -2.81 -25.79
C GLU A 160 8.22 -1.43 -25.15
N GLU A 161 9.35 -1.25 -24.46
CA GLU A 161 9.78 0.05 -23.93
C GLU A 161 9.97 1.07 -25.04
N ARG A 162 10.68 0.71 -26.12
CA ARG A 162 10.89 1.57 -27.31
C ARG A 162 9.56 1.96 -27.96
N LYS A 163 8.66 0.99 -28.15
CA LYS A 163 7.34 1.22 -28.73
C LYS A 163 6.51 2.18 -27.87
N LEU A 164 6.45 1.93 -26.56
CA LEU A 164 5.72 2.79 -25.62
C LEU A 164 6.29 4.22 -25.60
N ALA A 165 7.61 4.36 -25.64
CA ALA A 165 8.28 5.65 -25.70
C ALA A 165 7.93 6.41 -26.98
N ARG A 166 7.96 5.75 -28.14
CA ARG A 166 7.59 6.34 -29.43
C ARG A 166 6.14 6.77 -29.46
N GLU A 167 5.21 5.92 -29.04
CA GLU A 167 3.77 6.27 -28.96
C GLU A 167 3.51 7.46 -28.02
N THR A 168 4.22 7.50 -26.88
CA THR A 168 4.16 8.59 -25.91
C THR A 168 4.73 9.89 -26.49
N ALA A 169 5.84 9.79 -27.24
CA ALA A 169 6.45 10.90 -27.94
C ALA A 169 5.52 11.46 -29.02
N GLU A 170 4.91 10.61 -29.84
CA GLU A 170 3.98 11.02 -30.90
C GLU A 170 2.77 11.79 -30.36
N LYS A 171 2.15 11.26 -29.30
CA LYS A 171 1.02 11.95 -28.62
C LYS A 171 1.42 13.34 -28.13
N ARG A 172 2.67 13.52 -27.67
CA ARG A 172 3.17 14.79 -27.20
C ARG A 172 3.57 15.72 -28.34
N TYR A 173 4.28 15.22 -29.34
CA TYR A 173 4.76 15.96 -30.50
C TYR A 173 3.62 16.61 -31.27
N ARG A 174 2.49 15.91 -31.47
CA ARG A 174 1.28 16.47 -32.10
C ARG A 174 0.76 17.77 -31.45
N ARG A 175 1.06 18.01 -30.17
CA ARG A 175 0.67 19.23 -29.45
C ARG A 175 1.73 20.35 -29.53
N LEU A 176 2.85 20.08 -30.16
CA LEU A 176 4.01 20.97 -30.30
C LEU A 176 4.30 21.32 -31.76
N VAL A 177 3.58 20.69 -32.71
CA VAL A 177 3.66 21.01 -34.14
C VAL A 177 3.44 22.51 -34.35
N GLY A 178 4.27 23.13 -35.19
CA GLY A 178 4.27 24.57 -35.47
C GLY A 178 5.15 25.40 -34.53
N GLU A 179 5.74 24.82 -33.49
CA GLU A 179 6.81 25.49 -32.73
C GLU A 179 8.19 25.21 -33.34
N PRO A 180 9.16 26.15 -33.25
CA PRO A 180 10.52 25.91 -33.73
C PRO A 180 11.18 24.72 -33.04
N TRP A 181 11.94 23.93 -33.80
CA TRP A 181 12.57 22.70 -33.31
C TRP A 181 13.25 22.81 -31.93
N PRO A 182 14.09 23.83 -31.61
CA PRO A 182 14.73 23.91 -30.30
C PRO A 182 13.74 23.94 -29.12
N LYS A 183 12.55 24.51 -29.34
CA LYS A 183 11.47 24.56 -28.34
C LYS A 183 10.76 23.21 -28.22
N VAL A 184 10.52 22.55 -29.35
CA VAL A 184 9.94 21.19 -29.42
C VAL A 184 10.85 20.18 -28.74
N GLU A 185 12.13 20.14 -29.12
CA GLU A 185 13.15 19.23 -28.61
C GLU A 185 13.23 19.30 -27.07
N ARG A 186 13.37 20.51 -26.53
CA ARG A 186 13.41 20.72 -25.08
C ARG A 186 12.14 20.22 -24.39
N ARG A 187 10.96 20.56 -24.90
CA ARG A 187 9.67 20.21 -24.28
C ARG A 187 9.34 18.72 -24.38
N LEU A 188 9.67 18.10 -25.51
CA LEU A 188 9.47 16.68 -25.77
C LEU A 188 10.46 15.84 -24.95
N GLY A 189 11.75 16.19 -24.99
CA GLY A 189 12.79 15.50 -24.21
C GLY A 189 12.50 15.54 -22.72
N GLN A 190 12.23 16.73 -22.15
CA GLN A 190 11.86 16.85 -20.74
C GLN A 190 10.59 16.07 -20.37
N TYR A 191 9.62 16.00 -21.28
CA TYR A 191 8.42 15.22 -21.06
C TYR A 191 8.73 13.73 -20.97
N LEU A 192 9.50 13.18 -21.93
CA LEU A 192 9.88 11.77 -21.96
C LEU A 192 10.77 11.38 -20.76
N LEU A 193 11.72 12.23 -20.38
CA LEU A 193 12.53 12.01 -19.18
C LEU A 193 11.70 12.01 -17.89
N ARG A 194 10.71 12.91 -17.77
CA ARG A 194 9.77 12.87 -16.63
C ARG A 194 8.86 11.64 -16.65
N ARG A 195 8.62 11.07 -17.84
CA ARG A 195 7.94 9.78 -17.98
C ARG A 195 8.83 8.58 -17.68
N GLY A 196 10.13 8.78 -17.52
CA GLY A 196 11.05 7.75 -17.06
C GLY A 196 11.58 6.84 -18.16
N PHE A 197 11.59 7.30 -19.40
CA PHE A 197 12.35 6.64 -20.46
C PHE A 197 13.83 6.94 -20.31
N GLU A 198 14.67 5.97 -20.62
CA GLU A 198 16.11 6.13 -20.48
C GLU A 198 16.67 7.22 -21.42
N PRO A 199 17.68 8.00 -20.98
CA PRO A 199 18.24 9.07 -21.80
C PRO A 199 18.67 8.64 -23.21
N PRO A 200 19.36 7.50 -23.43
CA PRO A 200 19.72 7.06 -24.77
C PRO A 200 18.52 6.88 -25.71
N LEU A 201 17.43 6.28 -25.20
CA LEU A 201 16.19 6.11 -25.95
C LEU A 201 15.53 7.45 -26.27
N VAL A 202 15.51 8.37 -25.29
CA VAL A 202 14.98 9.72 -25.50
C VAL A 202 15.77 10.47 -26.59
N TYR A 203 17.10 10.42 -26.53
CA TYR A 203 17.94 11.09 -27.53
C TYR A 203 17.75 10.49 -28.93
N GLY A 204 17.65 9.16 -29.05
CA GLY A 204 17.35 8.50 -30.32
C GLY A 204 16.03 8.98 -30.92
N LEU A 205 14.95 8.99 -30.13
CA LEU A 205 13.66 9.50 -30.57
C LEU A 205 13.74 10.98 -30.95
N LEU A 206 14.42 11.83 -30.19
CA LEU A 206 14.55 13.24 -30.54
C LEU A 206 15.22 13.44 -31.92
N GLN A 207 16.21 12.61 -32.28
CA GLN A 207 16.80 12.66 -33.62
C GLN A 207 15.81 12.22 -34.71
N GLU A 208 15.04 11.16 -34.48
CA GLU A 208 13.99 10.73 -35.42
C GLU A 208 12.97 11.84 -35.67
N PHE A 209 12.44 12.43 -34.60
CA PHE A 209 11.48 13.53 -34.69
C PHE A 209 12.07 14.79 -35.30
N ARG A 210 13.39 15.02 -35.17
CA ARG A 210 14.08 16.17 -35.79
C ARG A 210 14.07 16.08 -37.31
N MET A 211 14.33 14.89 -37.84
CA MET A 211 14.32 14.65 -39.28
C MET A 211 12.91 14.86 -39.84
N ARG A 212 11.91 14.29 -39.17
CA ARG A 212 10.50 14.50 -39.52
C ARG A 212 10.06 15.97 -39.46
N HIS A 213 10.47 16.72 -38.44
CA HIS A 213 10.09 18.12 -38.29
C HIS A 213 10.62 19.00 -39.44
N ARG A 214 11.80 18.68 -39.96
CA ARG A 214 12.37 19.35 -41.15
C ARG A 214 11.58 19.04 -42.42
N GLU A 215 11.13 17.79 -42.58
CA GLU A 215 10.31 17.36 -43.72
C GLU A 215 8.90 17.97 -43.70
N GLU A 216 8.34 18.18 -42.51
CA GLU A 216 7.02 18.80 -42.29
C GLU A 216 7.02 20.33 -42.42
N GLY A 217 8.15 20.96 -42.76
CA GLY A 217 8.25 22.40 -43.07
C GLY A 217 8.24 23.33 -41.85
N GLY A 218 8.66 22.84 -40.68
CA GLY A 218 8.79 23.60 -39.43
C GLY A 218 10.13 24.30 -39.24
#